data_AF-A0A971YE09-F1
#
_entry.id   AF-A0A971YE09-F1
#
_cell.length_a   1.000
_cell.length_b   1.000
_cell.length_c   1.000
_cell.angle_alpha   90.00
_cell.angle_beta   90.00
_cell.angle_gamma   90.00
#
_symmetry.space_group_name_H-M   'P 1'
#
loop_
_entity.id
_entity.type
_entity.pdbx_description
1 polymer ?
#
loop_
_entity_poly.entity_id
_entity_poly.type
_entity_poly.pdbx_seq_one_letter_code
_entity_poly.pdbx_strand_id
1 'polypeptide(L)'
;MNLATFIQHFLNSLTLGSLYALIAIGYTMVYGILRLINFAHSEIFMLGAYLVFWGITLFHLPWVLAMVLSIISVAGIGIMVDRIAYRPLRDAPRISALISAIGVSFFLQNVAIVFFQAIPREVYRPEWLENPIIVSGVRVLPLTLFVPVLSLLLMLGLVYVVYHTKAGLGMRAISKDIETSYLMGVSVNKVIALTFGIGSALAAASGIMWALRYPQLQPIMGTIPGFKAFIAAVFG
;
A
#
# COMPACT_ATOMS: atom_id res chain seq x y z
N MET A 1 -19.42 18.20 24.21
CA MET A 1 -18.32 18.23 23.21
C MET A 1 -18.36 19.60 22.54
N ASN A 2 -17.27 20.38 22.55
CA ASN A 2 -17.25 21.70 21.93
C ASN A 2 -17.11 21.55 20.40
N LEU A 3 -17.58 22.52 19.61
CA LEU A 3 -17.49 22.49 18.15
C LEU A 3 -16.05 22.28 17.66
N ALA A 4 -15.08 22.93 18.30
CA ALA A 4 -13.66 22.75 17.99
C ALA A 4 -13.18 21.30 18.18
N THR A 5 -13.60 20.62 19.26
CA THR A 5 -13.20 19.22 19.50
C THR A 5 -13.92 18.27 18.54
N PHE A 6 -15.18 18.53 18.19
CA PHE A 6 -15.89 17.78 17.14
C PHE A 6 -15.15 17.88 15.80
N ILE A 7 -14.80 19.09 15.35
CA ILE A 7 -14.06 19.32 14.10
C ILE A 7 -12.70 18.62 14.15
N GLN A 8 -11.98 18.71 15.26
CA GLN A 8 -10.69 18.03 15.42
C GLN A 8 -10.81 16.50 15.29
N HIS A 9 -11.80 15.89 15.94
CA HIS A 9 -12.05 14.46 15.84
C HIS A 9 -12.49 14.06 14.43
N PHE A 10 -13.35 14.84 13.80
CA PHE A 10 -13.76 14.62 12.41
C PHE A 10 -12.56 14.61 11.45
N LEU A 11 -11.68 15.60 11.55
CA LEU A 11 -10.47 15.70 10.73
C LEU A 11 -9.49 14.54 10.99
N ASN A 12 -9.33 14.14 12.25
CA ASN A 12 -8.50 12.99 12.63
C ASN A 12 -9.06 11.68 12.06
N SER A 13 -10.38 11.48 12.18
CA SER A 13 -11.09 10.32 11.63
C SER A 13 -11.04 10.28 10.12
N LEU A 14 -11.18 11.43 9.44
CA LEU A 14 -11.04 11.53 8.00
C LEU A 14 -9.64 11.10 7.54
N THR A 15 -8.59 11.63 8.19
CA THR A 15 -7.19 11.28 7.88
C THR A 15 -6.95 9.77 8.05
N LEU A 16 -7.36 9.23 9.21
CA LEU A 16 -7.14 7.83 9.55
C LEU A 16 -7.99 6.89 8.68
N GLY A 17 -9.23 7.27 8.37
CA GLY A 17 -10.11 6.56 7.43
C GLY A 17 -9.51 6.54 6.02
N SER A 18 -8.97 7.65 5.54
CA SER A 18 -8.29 7.71 4.23
C SER A 18 -7.03 6.85 4.15
N LEU A 19 -6.30 6.67 5.26
CA LEU A 19 -5.18 5.72 5.31
C LEU A 19 -5.67 4.28 5.19
N TYR A 20 -6.64 3.88 6.01
CA TYR A 20 -7.20 2.52 5.94
C TYR A 20 -7.86 2.23 4.60
N ALA A 21 -8.56 3.20 4.02
CA ALA A 21 -9.16 3.06 2.68
C ALA A 21 -8.08 2.82 1.61
N LEU A 22 -6.97 3.56 1.65
CA LEU A 22 -5.88 3.39 0.69
C LEU A 22 -5.20 2.02 0.83
N ILE A 23 -4.96 1.56 2.07
CA ILE A 23 -4.41 0.22 2.33
C ILE A 23 -5.40 -0.86 1.87
N ALA A 24 -6.68 -0.72 2.21
CA ALA A 24 -7.73 -1.67 1.86
C ALA A 24 -7.88 -1.79 0.34
N ILE A 25 -7.84 -0.68 -0.39
CA ILE A 25 -7.86 -0.70 -1.85
C ILE A 25 -6.69 -1.51 -2.42
N GLY A 26 -5.48 -1.35 -1.87
CA GLY A 26 -4.33 -2.17 -2.23
C GLY A 26 -4.57 -3.68 -2.06
N TYR A 27 -5.18 -4.08 -0.94
CA TYR A 27 -5.60 -5.47 -0.69
C TYR A 27 -6.67 -5.94 -1.68
N THR A 28 -7.73 -5.14 -1.90
CA THR A 28 -8.83 -5.50 -2.80
C THR A 28 -8.37 -5.65 -4.25
N MET A 29 -7.31 -4.98 -4.68
CA MET A 29 -6.78 -5.14 -6.04
C MET A 29 -6.23 -6.54 -6.29
N VAL A 30 -5.38 -7.04 -5.38
CA VAL A 30 -4.80 -8.38 -5.52
C VAL A 30 -5.87 -9.45 -5.26
N TYR A 31 -6.66 -9.26 -4.21
CA TYR A 31 -7.73 -10.19 -3.86
C TYR A 31 -8.84 -10.23 -4.91
N GLY A 32 -9.22 -9.10 -5.50
CA GLY A 32 -10.31 -9.02 -6.47
C GLY A 32 -10.05 -9.85 -7.73
N ILE A 33 -8.78 -10.03 -8.11
CA ILE A 33 -8.39 -10.78 -9.30
C ILE A 33 -8.10 -12.25 -8.98
N LEU A 34 -7.33 -12.53 -7.92
CA LEU A 34 -6.92 -13.89 -7.59
C LEU A 34 -7.81 -14.61 -6.58
N ARG A 35 -8.61 -13.86 -5.81
CA ARG A 35 -9.34 -14.34 -4.62
C ARG A 35 -8.44 -15.05 -3.61
N LEU A 36 -7.17 -14.65 -3.57
CA LEU A 36 -6.15 -15.12 -2.64
C LEU A 36 -5.76 -13.98 -1.70
N ILE A 37 -5.58 -14.32 -0.42
CA ILE A 37 -5.17 -13.36 0.61
C ILE A 37 -3.67 -13.13 0.48
N ASN A 38 -3.27 -11.87 0.29
CA ASN A 38 -1.86 -11.49 0.21
C ASN A 38 -1.37 -10.95 1.57
N PHE A 39 -0.87 -11.85 2.44
CA PHE A 39 -0.33 -11.45 3.74
C PHE A 39 0.92 -10.57 3.62
N ALA A 40 1.71 -10.73 2.56
CA ALA A 40 2.93 -9.94 2.35
C ALA A 40 2.66 -8.44 2.09
N HIS A 41 1.41 -8.04 1.84
CA HIS A 41 1.05 -6.64 1.59
C HIS A 41 1.41 -5.69 2.75
N SER A 42 1.34 -6.14 4.00
CA SER A 42 1.77 -5.36 5.17
C SER A 42 3.27 -5.07 5.15
N GLU A 43 4.07 -6.01 4.64
CA GLU A 43 5.53 -5.87 4.55
C GLU A 43 5.92 -5.01 3.35
N ILE A 44 5.17 -5.10 2.26
CA ILE A 44 5.31 -4.21 1.10
C ILE A 44 4.99 -2.75 1.50
N PHE A 45 3.96 -2.55 2.33
CA PHE A 45 3.66 -1.27 2.96
C PHE A 45 4.82 -0.74 3.79
N MET A 46 5.42 -1.58 4.64
CA MET A 46 6.60 -1.22 5.44
C MET A 46 7.77 -0.82 4.53
N LEU A 47 8.07 -1.60 3.49
CA LEU A 47 9.18 -1.34 2.57
C LEU A 47 9.04 0.02 1.88
N GLY A 48 7.81 0.44 1.54
CA GLY A 48 7.57 1.77 0.98
C GLY A 48 8.08 2.91 1.86
N ALA A 49 7.82 2.83 3.17
CA ALA A 49 8.28 3.83 4.13
C ALA A 49 9.81 3.78 4.32
N TYR A 50 10.39 2.58 4.42
CA TYR A 50 11.83 2.40 4.61
C TYR A 50 12.67 2.83 3.40
N LEU A 51 12.18 2.59 2.18
CA LEU A 51 12.89 3.04 0.97
C LEU A 51 12.90 4.56 0.83
N VAL A 52 11.86 5.27 1.31
CA VAL A 52 11.92 6.75 1.42
C VAL A 52 12.98 7.17 2.43
N PHE A 53 13.01 6.52 3.59
CA PHE A 53 14.02 6.79 4.62
C PHE A 53 15.45 6.63 4.08
N TRP A 54 15.76 5.54 3.40
CA TRP A 54 17.08 5.36 2.77
C TRP A 54 17.32 6.32 1.60
N GLY A 55 16.31 6.61 0.78
CA GLY A 55 16.40 7.61 -0.28
C GLY A 55 16.89 8.96 0.25
N ILE A 56 16.42 9.37 1.43
CA ILE A 56 16.79 10.64 2.05
C ILE A 56 18.11 10.53 2.83
N THR A 57 18.26 9.50 3.66
CA THR A 57 19.40 9.40 4.59
C THR A 57 20.68 8.88 3.95
N LEU A 58 20.58 7.92 3.03
CA LEU A 58 21.74 7.29 2.38
C LEU A 58 22.07 7.96 1.04
N PHE A 59 21.04 8.28 0.25
CA PHE A 59 21.21 8.83 -1.11
C PHE A 59 21.00 10.35 -1.19
N HIS A 60 20.60 11.00 -0.09
CA HIS A 60 20.39 12.45 0.00
C HIS A 60 19.44 13.00 -1.07
N LEU A 61 18.45 12.19 -1.46
CA LEU A 61 17.46 12.56 -2.46
C LEU A 61 16.43 13.54 -1.87
N PRO A 62 15.93 14.49 -2.68
CA PRO A 62 14.76 15.27 -2.30
C PRO A 62 13.58 14.37 -1.95
N TRP A 63 12.81 14.75 -0.93
CA TRP A 63 11.73 13.91 -0.38
C TRP A 63 10.74 13.40 -1.43
N VAL A 64 10.30 14.25 -2.37
CA VAL A 64 9.37 13.89 -3.44
C VAL A 64 9.98 12.85 -4.38
N LEU A 65 11.27 12.98 -4.71
CA LEU A 65 11.97 12.02 -5.55
C LEU A 65 12.14 10.68 -4.83
N ALA A 66 12.51 10.70 -3.55
CA ALA A 66 12.60 9.50 -2.72
C ALA A 66 11.24 8.76 -2.63
N MET A 67 10.14 9.51 -2.49
CA MET A 67 8.77 8.97 -2.50
C MET A 67 8.45 8.26 -3.83
N VAL A 68 8.65 8.94 -4.96
CA VAL A 68 8.33 8.38 -6.28
C VAL A 68 9.19 7.14 -6.57
N LEU A 69 10.50 7.20 -6.29
CA LEU A 69 11.39 6.06 -6.49
C LEU A 69 11.02 4.89 -5.58
N SER A 70 10.68 5.15 -4.32
CA SER A 70 10.19 4.12 -3.40
C SER A 70 8.96 3.41 -3.96
N ILE A 71 7.95 4.16 -4.40
CA ILE A 71 6.71 3.58 -4.97
C ILE A 71 7.02 2.71 -6.19
N ILE A 72 7.89 3.17 -7.09
CA ILE A 72 8.30 2.41 -8.28
C ILE A 72 9.08 1.15 -7.90
N SER A 73 10.05 1.25 -6.99
CA SER A 73 10.83 0.12 -6.50
C SER A 73 9.96 -0.93 -5.83
N VAL A 74 9.04 -0.53 -4.95
CA VAL A 74 8.12 -1.45 -4.27
C VAL A 74 7.10 -2.06 -5.23
N ALA A 75 6.64 -1.32 -6.25
CA ALA A 75 5.85 -1.91 -7.33
C ALA A 75 6.61 -3.03 -8.05
N GLY A 76 7.91 -2.82 -8.31
CA GLY A 76 8.81 -3.84 -8.84
C GLY A 76 8.94 -5.06 -7.93
N ILE A 77 9.11 -4.85 -6.61
CA ILE A 77 9.12 -5.93 -5.61
C ILE A 77 7.79 -6.71 -5.65
N GLY A 78 6.65 -6.03 -5.73
CA GLY A 78 5.34 -6.66 -5.90
C GLY A 78 5.26 -7.60 -7.10
N ILE A 79 5.75 -7.13 -8.26
CA ILE A 79 5.83 -7.94 -9.49
C ILE A 79 6.74 -9.16 -9.28
N MET A 80 7.87 -9.00 -8.57
CA MET A 80 8.77 -10.12 -8.25
C MET A 80 8.11 -11.12 -7.31
N VAL A 81 7.34 -10.64 -6.32
CA VAL A 81 6.57 -11.49 -5.40
C VAL A 81 5.54 -12.32 -6.17
N ASP A 82 4.79 -11.75 -7.11
CA ASP A 82 3.92 -12.54 -7.99
C ASP A 82 4.73 -13.61 -8.72
N ARG A 83 5.81 -13.19 -9.38
CA ARG A 83 6.60 -14.07 -10.25
C ARG A 83 7.21 -15.26 -9.53
N ILE A 84 7.72 -15.05 -8.31
CA ILE A 84 8.48 -16.03 -7.55
C ILE A 84 7.58 -16.86 -6.64
N ALA A 85 6.61 -16.23 -5.97
CA ALA A 85 5.88 -16.88 -4.88
C ALA A 85 4.45 -17.30 -5.23
N TYR A 86 3.76 -16.53 -6.08
CA TYR A 86 2.35 -16.78 -6.39
C TYR A 86 2.16 -17.50 -7.73
N ARG A 87 2.87 -17.06 -8.77
CA ARG A 87 2.74 -17.59 -10.13
C ARG A 87 3.05 -19.10 -10.22
N PRO A 88 4.07 -19.65 -9.54
CA PRO A 88 4.31 -21.11 -9.58
C PRO A 88 3.22 -21.93 -8.90
N LEU A 89 2.44 -21.32 -8.00
CA LEU A 89 1.41 -21.97 -7.21
C LEU A 89 0.00 -21.64 -7.70
N ARG A 90 -0.14 -21.08 -8.89
CA ARG A 90 -1.44 -20.60 -9.39
C ARG A 90 -2.45 -21.73 -9.61
N ASP A 91 -1.96 -22.88 -10.05
CA ASP A 91 -2.78 -24.08 -10.27
C ASP A 91 -2.75 -25.04 -9.07
N ALA A 92 -2.03 -24.68 -8.00
CA ALA A 92 -1.94 -25.45 -6.78
C ALA A 92 -3.16 -25.19 -5.86
N PRO A 93 -3.42 -26.06 -4.87
CA PRO A 93 -4.47 -25.80 -3.88
C PRO A 93 -4.29 -24.43 -3.20
N ARG A 94 -5.40 -23.74 -2.91
CA ARG A 94 -5.38 -22.37 -2.33
C ARG A 94 -4.57 -22.27 -1.04
N ILE A 95 -4.51 -23.34 -0.25
CA ILE A 95 -3.73 -23.43 0.98
C ILE A 95 -2.23 -23.29 0.69
N SER A 96 -1.72 -23.89 -0.39
CA SER A 96 -0.31 -23.77 -0.79
C SER A 96 0.06 -22.33 -1.11
N ALA A 97 -0.80 -21.60 -1.82
CA ALA A 97 -0.60 -20.19 -2.11
C ALA A 97 -0.63 -19.33 -0.83
N LEU A 98 -1.51 -19.66 0.14
CA LEU A 98 -1.56 -18.99 1.44
C LEU A 98 -0.27 -19.20 2.25
N ILE A 99 0.25 -20.44 2.29
CA ILE A 99 1.53 -20.74 2.96
C ILE A 99 2.67 -19.96 2.31
N SER A 100 2.71 -19.90 0.99
CA SER A 100 3.69 -19.09 0.25
C SER A 100 3.58 -17.60 0.58
N ALA A 101 2.36 -17.05 0.64
CA ALA A 101 2.12 -15.66 1.02
C ALA A 101 2.66 -15.33 2.43
N ILE A 102 2.43 -16.22 3.39
CA ILE A 102 2.98 -16.10 4.76
C ILE A 102 4.51 -16.18 4.74
N GLY A 103 5.06 -17.12 3.96
CA GLY A 103 6.51 -17.26 3.77
C GLY A 103 7.15 -15.98 3.21
N VAL A 104 6.54 -15.36 2.20
CA VAL A 104 7.00 -14.07 1.66
C VAL A 104 6.90 -12.97 2.71
N SER A 105 5.82 -12.93 3.50
CA SER A 105 5.66 -11.96 4.58
C SER A 105 6.83 -12.05 5.56
N PHE A 106 7.10 -13.23 6.10
CA PHE A 106 8.24 -13.41 7.02
C PHE A 106 9.58 -13.14 6.34
N PHE A 107 9.75 -13.53 5.08
CA PHE A 107 10.97 -13.25 4.34
C PHE A 107 11.21 -11.74 4.22
N LEU A 108 10.24 -10.96 3.73
CA LEU A 108 10.36 -9.51 3.56
C LEU A 108 10.58 -8.81 4.91
N GLN A 109 9.87 -9.23 5.95
CA GLN A 109 10.04 -8.72 7.30
C GLN A 109 11.46 -8.98 7.84
N ASN A 110 11.97 -10.20 7.73
CA ASN A 110 13.31 -10.53 8.23
C ASN A 110 14.41 -9.87 7.41
N VAL A 111 14.25 -9.78 6.08
CA VAL A 111 15.14 -8.99 5.22
C VAL A 111 15.17 -7.54 5.71
N ALA A 112 14.00 -6.96 5.99
CA ALA A 112 13.94 -5.61 6.53
C ALA A 112 14.63 -5.49 7.90
N ILE A 113 14.49 -6.46 8.80
CA ILE A 113 15.22 -6.48 10.07
C ILE A 113 16.74 -6.51 9.85
N VAL A 114 17.24 -7.32 8.92
CA VAL A 114 18.68 -7.41 8.62
C VAL A 114 19.22 -6.10 8.07
N PHE A 115 18.50 -5.48 7.14
CA PHE A 115 18.98 -4.26 6.47
C PHE A 115 18.73 -2.98 7.28
N PHE A 116 17.58 -2.85 7.93
CA PHE A 116 17.18 -1.62 8.62
C PHE A 116 17.41 -1.65 10.13
N GLN A 117 17.67 -2.84 10.68
CA GLN A 117 17.72 -3.15 12.11
C GLN A 117 16.35 -3.05 12.78
N ALA A 118 16.16 -3.75 13.90
CA ALA A 118 14.94 -3.70 14.70
C ALA A 118 14.86 -2.45 15.62
N ILE A 119 15.63 -1.40 15.31
CA ILE A 119 15.67 -0.17 16.09
C ILE A 119 14.69 0.83 15.47
N PRO A 120 13.74 1.39 16.24
CA PRO A 120 12.85 2.42 15.74
C PRO A 120 13.63 3.61 15.17
N ARG A 121 13.26 4.05 13.96
CA ARG A 121 13.86 5.22 13.32
C ARG A 121 12.83 6.32 13.11
N GLU A 122 13.26 7.56 13.22
CA GLU A 122 12.41 8.71 12.92
C GLU A 122 12.22 8.85 11.40
N VAL A 123 11.03 9.31 11.02
CA VAL A 123 10.67 9.58 9.64
C VAL A 123 10.98 11.04 9.35
N TYR A 124 11.80 11.31 8.32
CA TYR A 124 11.96 12.67 7.83
C TYR A 124 10.62 13.17 7.28
N ARG A 125 10.13 14.29 7.84
CA ARG A 125 8.94 14.98 7.39
C ARG A 125 9.35 16.32 6.76
N PRO A 126 8.88 16.63 5.55
CA PRO A 126 9.07 17.95 4.97
C PRO A 126 8.47 19.04 5.87
N GLU A 127 9.13 20.19 6.00
CA GLU A 127 8.70 21.29 6.88
C GLU A 127 7.28 21.80 6.56
N TRP A 128 6.90 21.78 5.28
CA TRP A 128 5.57 22.17 4.81
C TRP A 128 4.46 21.21 5.26
N LEU A 129 4.78 20.02 5.77
CA LEU A 129 3.84 19.07 6.37
C LEU A 129 3.80 19.12 7.89
N GLU A 130 4.79 19.74 8.53
CA GLU A 130 4.99 19.68 9.98
C GLU A 130 4.34 20.84 10.74
N ASN A 131 4.32 22.03 10.14
CA ASN A 131 3.85 23.25 10.79
C ASN A 131 2.32 23.29 10.90
N PRO A 132 1.73 23.19 12.11
CA PRO A 132 0.29 23.21 12.29
C PRO A 132 -0.26 24.63 12.15
N ILE A 133 -1.40 24.76 11.48
CA ILE A 133 -2.17 26.00 11.43
C ILE A 133 -3.27 25.91 12.50
N ILE A 134 -3.30 26.88 13.41
CA ILE A 134 -4.33 26.98 14.45
C ILE A 134 -5.41 27.93 13.96
N VAL A 135 -6.61 27.43 13.76
CA VAL A 135 -7.78 28.22 13.36
C VAL A 135 -8.87 28.05 14.42
N SER A 136 -9.21 29.13 15.12
CA SER A 136 -10.30 29.16 16.11
C SER A 136 -10.26 28.01 17.15
N GLY A 137 -9.05 27.64 17.62
CA GLY A 137 -8.85 26.56 18.59
C GLY A 137 -8.75 25.16 17.99
N VAL A 138 -8.86 25.00 16.66
CA VAL A 138 -8.62 23.74 15.94
C VAL A 138 -7.19 23.71 15.43
N ARG A 139 -6.45 22.63 15.70
CA ARG A 139 -5.08 22.44 15.23
C ARG A 139 -5.10 21.57 13.97
N VAL A 140 -4.90 22.20 12.81
CA VAL A 140 -4.86 21.52 11.51
C VAL A 140 -3.42 21.37 11.06
N LEU A 141 -2.92 20.14 11.03
CA LEU A 141 -1.67 19.85 10.34
C LEU A 141 -1.94 19.81 8.83
N PRO A 142 -1.04 20.33 7.96
CA PRO A 142 -1.17 20.16 6.51
C PRO A 142 -1.34 18.70 6.10
N LEU A 143 -0.72 17.77 6.86
CA LEU A 143 -0.88 16.32 6.70
C LEU A 143 -2.34 15.85 6.77
N THR A 144 -3.17 16.48 7.60
CA THR A 144 -4.59 16.15 7.79
C THR A 144 -5.42 16.39 6.52
N LEU A 145 -4.96 17.27 5.63
CA LEU A 145 -5.58 17.49 4.32
C LEU A 145 -4.84 16.74 3.22
N PHE A 146 -3.50 16.74 3.27
CA PHE A 146 -2.66 16.08 2.28
C PHE A 146 -2.97 14.58 2.16
N VAL A 147 -3.15 13.88 3.28
CA VAL A 147 -3.41 12.42 3.28
C VAL A 147 -4.74 12.08 2.60
N PRO A 148 -5.90 12.66 3.01
CA PRO A 148 -7.15 12.40 2.30
C PRO A 148 -7.13 12.77 0.82
N VAL A 149 -6.54 13.91 0.46
CA VAL A 149 -6.47 14.37 -0.93
C VAL A 149 -5.64 13.41 -1.78
N LEU A 150 -4.45 13.02 -1.32
CA LEU A 150 -3.60 12.10 -2.07
C LEU A 150 -4.21 10.69 -2.14
N SER A 151 -4.82 10.20 -1.06
CA SER A 151 -5.55 8.92 -1.06
C SER A 151 -6.69 8.93 -2.09
N LEU A 152 -7.46 10.02 -2.16
CA LEU A 152 -8.54 10.19 -3.13
C LEU A 152 -8.00 10.22 -4.56
N LEU A 153 -6.91 10.95 -4.83
CA LEU A 153 -6.28 11.00 -6.14
C LEU A 153 -5.77 9.62 -6.60
N LEU A 154 -5.13 8.87 -5.70
CA LEU A 154 -4.66 7.50 -5.99
C LEU A 154 -5.83 6.53 -6.24
N MET A 155 -6.91 6.67 -5.46
CA MET A 155 -8.14 5.88 -5.65
C MET A 155 -8.78 6.20 -7.00
N LEU A 156 -8.95 7.47 -7.37
CA LEU A 156 -9.49 7.87 -8.66
C LEU A 156 -8.59 7.40 -9.82
N GLY A 157 -7.27 7.50 -9.66
CA GLY A 157 -6.30 6.98 -10.62
C GLY A 157 -6.44 5.46 -10.79
N LEU A 158 -6.62 4.72 -9.71
CA LEU A 158 -6.86 3.29 -9.77
C LEU A 158 -8.18 2.96 -10.47
N VAL A 159 -9.28 3.63 -10.12
CA VAL A 159 -10.59 3.45 -10.77
C VAL A 159 -10.46 3.71 -12.26
N TYR A 160 -9.76 4.77 -12.66
CA TYR A 160 -9.47 5.04 -14.06
C TYR A 160 -8.69 3.89 -14.72
N VAL A 161 -7.62 3.40 -14.09
CA VAL A 161 -6.86 2.25 -14.60
C VAL A 161 -7.75 1.03 -14.76
N VAL A 162 -8.55 0.70 -13.76
CA VAL A 162 -9.39 -0.49 -13.73
C VAL A 162 -10.50 -0.41 -14.77
N TYR A 163 -11.17 0.73 -14.95
CA TYR A 163 -12.35 0.86 -15.82
C TYR A 163 -12.05 1.35 -17.23
N HIS A 164 -11.04 2.20 -17.40
CA HIS A 164 -10.77 2.91 -18.66
C HIS A 164 -9.49 2.48 -19.41
N THR A 165 -8.79 1.43 -18.96
CA THR A 165 -7.59 0.92 -19.67
C THR A 165 -7.73 -0.52 -20.14
N LYS A 166 -6.93 -0.92 -21.14
CA LYS A 166 -6.85 -2.32 -21.62
C LYS A 166 -6.35 -3.27 -20.53
N ALA A 167 -5.42 -2.82 -19.70
CA ALA A 167 -4.96 -3.56 -18.53
C ALA A 167 -6.12 -3.81 -17.55
N GLY A 168 -6.91 -2.78 -17.27
CA GLY A 168 -8.12 -2.87 -16.44
C GLY A 168 -9.19 -3.78 -17.01
N LEU A 169 -9.40 -3.78 -18.33
CA LEU A 169 -10.29 -4.76 -18.99
C LEU A 169 -9.82 -6.20 -18.73
N GLY A 170 -8.51 -6.45 -18.87
CA GLY A 170 -7.90 -7.74 -18.54
C GLY A 170 -8.10 -8.12 -17.06
N MET A 171 -7.91 -7.17 -16.14
CA MET A 171 -8.13 -7.39 -14.70
C MET A 171 -9.56 -7.87 -14.41
N ARG A 172 -10.55 -7.17 -14.96
CA ARG A 172 -11.96 -7.51 -14.77
C ARG A 172 -12.31 -8.85 -15.43
N ALA A 173 -11.77 -9.15 -16.61
CA ALA A 173 -11.96 -10.44 -17.27
C ALA A 173 -11.42 -11.61 -16.42
N ILE A 174 -10.19 -11.48 -15.91
CA ILE A 174 -9.53 -12.50 -15.08
C ILE A 174 -10.29 -12.71 -13.76
N SER A 175 -10.81 -11.65 -13.13
CA SER A 175 -11.61 -11.78 -11.90
C SER A 175 -12.92 -12.57 -12.09
N LYS A 176 -13.42 -12.64 -13.33
CA LYS A 176 -14.62 -13.38 -13.67
C LYS A 176 -14.31 -14.83 -13.96
N ASP A 177 -13.37 -15.08 -14.87
CA ASP A 177 -12.95 -16.42 -15.27
C ASP A 177 -11.53 -16.38 -15.87
N ILE A 178 -10.58 -17.03 -15.18
CA ILE A 178 -9.17 -17.03 -15.58
C ILE A 178 -8.95 -17.91 -16.82
N GLU A 179 -9.59 -19.07 -16.90
CA GLU A 179 -9.43 -20.04 -17.99
C GLU A 179 -9.95 -19.49 -19.31
N THR A 180 -11.16 -18.92 -19.28
CA THR A 180 -11.77 -18.24 -20.42
C THR A 180 -10.92 -17.06 -20.86
N SER A 181 -10.34 -16.31 -19.92
CA SER A 181 -9.45 -15.19 -20.25
C SER A 181 -8.22 -15.65 -21.04
N TYR A 182 -7.67 -16.84 -20.77
CA TYR A 182 -6.61 -17.43 -21.59
C TYR A 182 -7.07 -17.73 -23.02
N LEU A 183 -8.26 -18.33 -23.18
CA LEU A 183 -8.83 -18.66 -24.49
C LEU A 183 -9.14 -17.41 -25.32
N MET A 184 -9.46 -16.30 -24.67
CA MET A 184 -9.69 -14.99 -25.30
C MET A 184 -8.39 -14.22 -25.62
N GLY A 185 -7.22 -14.83 -25.45
CA GLY A 185 -5.92 -14.25 -25.80
C GLY A 185 -5.42 -13.18 -24.81
N VAL A 186 -6.03 -13.07 -23.62
CA VAL A 186 -5.54 -12.14 -22.59
C VAL A 186 -4.23 -12.67 -22.04
N SER A 187 -3.21 -11.82 -21.95
CA SER A 187 -1.95 -12.18 -21.32
C SER A 187 -2.07 -12.21 -19.79
N VAL A 188 -2.77 -13.22 -19.25
CA VAL A 188 -3.16 -13.36 -17.83
C VAL A 188 -1.98 -13.11 -16.88
N ASN A 189 -0.84 -13.76 -17.13
CA ASN A 189 0.38 -13.59 -16.34
C ASN A 189 0.86 -12.14 -16.26
N LYS A 190 0.81 -11.38 -17.37
CA LYS A 190 1.24 -9.98 -17.39
C LYS A 190 0.26 -9.08 -16.63
N VAL A 191 -1.04 -9.36 -16.75
CA VAL A 191 -2.09 -8.58 -16.07
C VAL A 191 -2.04 -8.80 -14.56
N ILE A 192 -1.84 -10.04 -14.10
CA ILE A 192 -1.70 -10.34 -12.67
C ILE A 192 -0.40 -9.72 -12.12
N ALA A 193 0.72 -9.85 -12.82
CA ALA A 193 1.96 -9.19 -12.42
C ALA A 193 1.77 -7.67 -12.29
N LEU A 194 1.14 -7.03 -13.27
CA LEU A 194 0.82 -5.59 -13.22
C LEU A 194 -0.10 -5.26 -12.04
N THR A 195 -1.07 -6.12 -11.74
CA THR A 195 -1.96 -5.97 -10.57
C THR A 195 -1.17 -5.98 -9.28
N PHE A 196 -0.25 -6.93 -9.10
CA PHE A 196 0.63 -6.97 -7.95
C PHE A 196 1.49 -5.71 -7.86
N GLY A 197 2.00 -5.22 -9.00
CA GLY A 197 2.75 -3.96 -9.06
C GLY A 197 1.92 -2.77 -8.59
N ILE A 198 0.71 -2.60 -9.12
CA ILE A 198 -0.20 -1.50 -8.74
C ILE A 198 -0.64 -1.63 -7.28
N GLY A 199 -1.03 -2.82 -6.83
CA GLY A 199 -1.38 -3.07 -5.44
C GLY A 199 -0.22 -2.75 -4.49
N SER A 200 1.00 -3.10 -4.89
CA SER A 200 2.22 -2.81 -4.10
C SER A 200 2.60 -1.33 -4.13
N ALA A 201 2.37 -0.63 -5.25
CA ALA A 201 2.53 0.82 -5.33
C ALA A 201 1.58 1.54 -4.35
N LEU A 202 0.33 1.10 -4.26
CA LEU A 202 -0.66 1.63 -3.31
C LEU A 202 -0.30 1.28 -1.85
N ALA A 203 0.23 0.07 -1.61
CA ALA A 203 0.78 -0.32 -0.32
C ALA A 203 1.94 0.59 0.09
N ALA A 204 2.87 0.86 -0.83
CA ALA A 204 4.01 1.74 -0.58
C ALA A 204 3.56 3.17 -0.28
N ALA A 205 2.64 3.71 -1.10
CA ALA A 205 2.08 5.04 -0.89
C ALA A 205 1.39 5.16 0.48
N SER A 206 0.57 4.18 0.85
CA SER A 206 -0.07 4.15 2.17
C SER A 206 0.93 3.98 3.32
N GLY A 207 2.00 3.21 3.13
CA GLY A 207 3.10 3.07 4.09
C GLY A 207 3.82 4.37 4.35
N ILE A 208 4.12 5.11 3.29
CA ILE A 208 4.74 6.44 3.37
C ILE A 208 3.81 7.42 4.09
N MET A 209 2.53 7.45 3.73
CA MET A 209 1.54 8.34 4.35
C MET A 209 1.29 7.99 5.82
N TRP A 210 1.30 6.71 6.17
CA TRP A 210 1.24 6.24 7.55
C TRP A 210 2.46 6.70 8.34
N ALA A 211 3.66 6.54 7.78
CA ALA A 211 4.91 6.99 8.39
C ALA A 211 4.94 8.52 8.60
N LEU A 212 4.31 9.31 7.73
CA LEU A 212 4.18 10.76 7.97
C LEU A 212 3.25 11.08 9.17
N ARG A 213 2.19 10.29 9.35
CA ARG A 213 1.21 10.46 10.43
C ARG A 213 1.73 9.95 11.78
N TYR A 214 2.42 8.83 11.75
CA TYR A 214 3.04 8.16 12.89
C TYR A 214 4.55 8.06 12.58
N PRO A 215 5.35 9.09 12.94
CA PRO A 215 6.73 9.26 12.49
C PRO A 215 7.72 8.32 13.18
N GLN A 216 7.45 7.02 13.07
CA GLN A 216 8.24 5.94 13.64
C GLN A 216 8.26 4.77 12.66
N LEU A 217 9.45 4.44 12.15
CA LEU A 217 9.69 3.26 11.34
C LEU A 217 10.11 2.10 12.23
N GLN A 218 9.41 0.99 12.10
CA GLN A 218 9.76 -0.28 12.73
C GLN A 218 9.43 -1.43 11.77
N PRO A 219 10.19 -2.54 11.78
CA PRO A 219 9.96 -3.63 10.82
C PRO A 219 8.62 -4.38 10.95
N ILE A 220 7.82 -4.06 11.95
CA ILE A 220 6.48 -4.62 12.19
C ILE A 220 5.37 -3.59 11.99
N MET A 221 5.68 -2.39 11.46
CA MET A 221 4.73 -1.27 11.38
C MET A 221 3.51 -1.57 10.50
N GLY A 222 3.64 -2.48 9.54
CA GLY A 222 2.55 -2.85 8.63
C GLY A 222 1.55 -3.83 9.22
N THR A 223 1.89 -4.56 10.29
CA THR A 223 1.09 -5.70 10.76
C THR A 223 -0.30 -5.28 11.25
N ILE A 224 -0.37 -4.39 12.25
CA ILE A 224 -1.67 -3.94 12.81
C ILE A 224 -2.50 -3.14 11.78
N PRO A 225 -1.93 -2.15 11.05
CA PRO A 225 -2.69 -1.43 10.04
C PRO A 225 -3.16 -2.34 8.91
N GLY A 226 -2.30 -3.27 8.48
CA GLY A 226 -2.57 -4.26 7.44
C GLY A 226 -3.74 -5.16 7.82
N PHE A 227 -3.76 -5.72 9.03
CA PHE A 227 -4.90 -6.55 9.48
C PHE A 227 -6.21 -5.78 9.53
N LYS A 228 -6.21 -4.54 10.04
CA LYS A 228 -7.42 -3.71 10.09
C LYS A 228 -7.94 -3.39 8.68
N ALA A 229 -7.05 -3.03 7.77
CA ALA A 229 -7.38 -2.76 6.38
C ALA A 229 -7.83 -4.02 5.62
N PHE A 230 -7.22 -5.18 5.90
CA PHE A 230 -7.63 -6.46 5.34
C PHE A 230 -9.07 -6.80 5.76
N ILE A 231 -9.39 -6.65 7.05
CA ILE A 231 -10.75 -6.86 7.55
C ILE A 231 -11.72 -5.92 6.81
N ALA A 232 -11.38 -4.63 6.70
CA ALA A 232 -12.19 -3.67 5.94
C ALA A 232 -12.38 -4.09 4.46
N ALA A 233 -11.31 -4.53 3.80
CA ALA A 233 -11.34 -4.98 2.41
C ALA A 233 -12.21 -6.23 2.18
N VAL A 234 -12.33 -7.10 3.18
CA VAL A 234 -13.18 -8.31 3.13
C VAL A 234 -14.66 -7.97 3.37
N PHE A 235 -14.95 -7.04 4.28
CA PHE A 235 -16.33 -6.63 4.56
C PHE A 235 -16.99 -5.89 3.38
N GLY A 236 -16.20 -5.12 2.61
CA GLY A 236 -16.69 -4.30 1.50
C GLY A 236 -16.96 -2.87 1.91
#